data_AF-A0A2W6DCI4-F1
#
_entry.id   AF-A0A2W6DCI4-F1
#
_cell.length_a   1.000
_cell.length_b   1.000
_cell.length_c   1.000
_cell.angle_alpha   90.00
_cell.angle_beta   90.00
_cell.angle_gamma   90.00
#
_symmetry.space_group_name_H-M   'P 1'
#
loop_
_entity.id
_entity.type
_entity.pdbx_description
1 polymer ?
#
loop_
_entity_poly.entity_id
_entity_poly.type
_entity_poly.pdbx_seq_one_letter_code
_entity_poly.pdbx_strand_id
1 'polypeptide(L)'
;MRRLLFLPGVALIVWGFAGLFTTARHPRPLPWLTFFLGANVLTDAVVAPVVVVAGVVVARLVGARWRGYVTGGLIISGVVLLVGLPMARGYGLRSDNPSILPLDYTRGLALTLALVWVGVALVAVVSSVRERLLRPPRRSDHALKASTK
;
A
#
# COMPACT_ATOMS: atom_id res chain seq x y z
N MET A 1 -28.83 -9.26 -14.49
CA MET A 1 -27.82 -9.30 -13.41
C MET A 1 -27.20 -7.93 -13.09
N ARG A 2 -26.71 -7.14 -14.08
CA ARG A 2 -26.08 -5.81 -13.82
C ARG A 2 -26.95 -4.80 -13.03
N ARG A 3 -28.27 -4.75 -13.30
CA ARG A 3 -29.20 -3.87 -12.58
C ARG A 3 -29.44 -4.28 -11.12
N LEU A 4 -29.24 -5.57 -10.80
CA LEU A 4 -29.50 -6.13 -9.48
C LEU A 4 -28.45 -5.66 -8.45
N LEU A 5 -27.23 -5.36 -8.88
CA LEU A 5 -26.20 -4.72 -8.03
C LEU A 5 -26.27 -3.19 -8.08
N PHE A 6 -26.73 -2.62 -9.20
CA PHE A 6 -26.74 -1.17 -9.40
C PHE A 6 -27.77 -0.47 -8.51
N LEU A 7 -29.00 -1.01 -8.45
CA LEU A 7 -30.10 -0.49 -7.64
C LEU A 7 -29.77 -0.39 -6.14
N PRO A 8 -29.29 -1.45 -5.46
CA PRO A 8 -28.94 -1.36 -4.05
C PRO A 8 -27.75 -0.43 -3.80
N GLY A 9 -26.77 -0.37 -4.71
CA GLY A 9 -25.65 0.56 -4.60
C GLY A 9 -26.10 2.03 -4.67
N VAL A 10 -26.96 2.36 -5.64
CA VAL A 10 -27.54 3.70 -5.75
C VAL A 10 -28.43 4.03 -4.54
N ALA A 11 -29.24 3.08 -4.08
CA ALA A 11 -30.07 3.26 -2.89
C ALA A 11 -29.23 3.54 -1.64
N LEU A 12 -28.10 2.84 -1.46
CA LEU A 12 -27.16 3.09 -0.36
C LEU A 12 -26.50 4.47 -0.46
N ILE A 13 -26.09 4.90 -1.66
CA ILE A 13 -25.51 6.23 -1.87
C ILE A 13 -26.54 7.31 -1.52
N VAL A 14 -27.77 7.20 -2.04
CA VAL A 14 -28.85 8.15 -1.76
C VAL A 14 -29.18 8.17 -0.27
N TRP A 15 -29.25 7.00 0.37
CA TRP A 15 -29.48 6.89 1.81
C TRP A 15 -28.38 7.58 2.63
N GLY A 16 -27.11 7.32 2.30
CA GLY A 16 -25.97 7.97 2.96
C GLY A 16 -25.97 9.49 2.78
N PHE A 17 -26.29 9.96 1.56
CA PHE A 17 -26.40 11.38 1.26
C PHE A 17 -27.56 12.05 2.00
N ALA A 18 -28.73 11.41 2.04
CA ALA A 18 -29.87 11.88 2.81
C ALA A 18 -29.54 11.97 4.31
N GLY A 19 -28.77 11.01 4.82
CA GLY A 19 -28.26 10.99 6.20
C GLY A 19 -27.51 12.26 6.61
N LEU A 20 -26.79 12.91 5.67
CA LEU A 20 -26.07 14.16 5.93
C LEU A 20 -26.99 15.32 6.35
N PHE A 21 -28.25 15.27 5.94
CA PHE A 21 -29.25 16.31 6.21
C PHE A 21 -30.23 15.93 7.32
N THR A 22 -30.32 14.64 7.68
CA THR A 22 -31.36 14.13 8.59
C THR A 22 -30.84 13.62 9.94
N THR A 23 -29.55 13.29 10.06
CA THR A 23 -29.04 12.52 11.22
C THR A 23 -28.45 13.40 12.33
N ALA A 24 -28.08 14.65 12.05
CA ALA A 24 -27.40 15.53 13.02
C ALA A 24 -28.36 16.56 13.63
N ARG A 25 -28.24 16.84 14.94
CA ARG A 25 -28.91 17.99 15.61
C ARG A 25 -28.60 19.33 14.91
N HIS A 26 -27.44 19.41 14.25
CA HIS A 26 -27.07 20.49 13.33
C HIS A 26 -26.42 19.87 12.08
N PRO A 27 -27.13 19.77 10.94
CA PRO A 27 -26.54 19.34 9.68
C PRO A 27 -25.37 20.25 9.30
N ARG A 28 -24.18 19.67 9.10
CA ARG A 28 -22.97 20.40 8.67
C ARG A 28 -22.47 19.84 7.34
N PRO A 29 -23.23 20.03 6.24
CA PRO A 29 -22.90 19.46 4.94
C PRO A 29 -21.62 20.06 4.35
N LEU A 30 -21.35 21.35 4.62
CA LEU A 30 -20.14 22.03 4.11
C LEU A 30 -18.85 21.41 4.67
N PRO A 31 -18.64 21.28 5.99
CA PRO A 31 -17.47 20.60 6.54
C PRO A 31 -17.27 19.18 6.01
N TRP A 32 -18.35 18.40 5.90
CA TRP A 32 -18.29 17.07 5.31
C TRP A 32 -17.83 17.13 3.85
N LEU A 33 -18.40 18.04 3.05
CA LEU A 33 -18.04 18.19 1.64
C LEU A 33 -16.60 18.66 1.48
N THR A 34 -16.12 19.58 2.33
CA THR A 34 -14.73 20.00 2.32
C THR A 34 -13.78 18.86 2.67
N PHE A 35 -14.14 18.00 3.62
CA PHE A 35 -13.35 16.81 3.92
C PHE A 35 -13.37 15.82 2.76
N PHE A 36 -14.54 15.54 2.19
CA PHE A 36 -14.70 14.60 1.09
C PHE A 36 -13.94 15.04 -0.17
N LEU A 37 -14.15 16.28 -0.60
CA LEU A 37 -13.45 16.85 -1.76
C LEU A 37 -11.96 17.02 -1.46
N GLY A 38 -11.61 17.51 -0.27
CA GLY A 38 -10.23 17.68 0.16
C GLY A 38 -9.46 16.37 0.14
N ALA A 39 -10.06 15.28 0.62
CA ALA A 39 -9.48 13.94 0.58
C ALA A 39 -9.28 13.44 -0.85
N ASN A 40 -10.28 13.56 -1.72
CA ASN A 40 -10.17 13.15 -3.13
C ASN A 40 -9.11 13.96 -3.90
N VAL A 41 -9.12 15.29 -3.72
CA VAL A 41 -8.13 16.16 -4.35
C VAL A 41 -6.74 15.86 -3.84
N LEU A 42 -6.57 15.63 -2.53
CA LEU A 42 -5.28 15.25 -1.95
C LEU A 42 -4.78 13.92 -2.53
N THR A 43 -5.65 12.94 -2.70
CA THR A 43 -5.24 11.66 -3.31
C THR A 43 -4.81 11.82 -4.75
N ASP A 44 -5.57 12.56 -5.56
CA ASP A 44 -5.29 12.70 -6.98
C ASP A 44 -4.11 13.64 -7.26
N ALA A 45 -3.98 14.72 -6.50
CA ALA A 45 -2.95 15.73 -6.70
C ALA A 45 -1.62 15.41 -5.99
N VAL A 46 -1.62 14.57 -4.95
CA VAL A 46 -0.41 14.26 -4.17
C VAL A 46 -0.07 12.79 -4.19
N VAL A 47 -1.01 11.91 -3.80
CA VAL A 47 -0.72 10.49 -3.67
C VAL A 47 -0.41 9.87 -5.03
N ALA A 48 -1.22 10.13 -6.06
CA ALA A 48 -0.98 9.59 -7.39
C ALA A 48 0.38 10.02 -7.98
N PRO A 49 0.77 11.31 -7.97
CA PRO A 49 2.11 11.73 -8.42
C PRO A 49 3.25 11.08 -7.63
N VAL A 50 3.14 10.99 -6.31
CA VAL A 50 4.17 10.36 -5.47
C VAL A 50 4.32 8.88 -5.81
N VAL A 51 3.21 8.17 -6.02
CA VAL A 51 3.22 6.76 -6.41
C VAL A 51 3.86 6.58 -7.80
N VAL A 52 3.54 7.46 -8.75
CA VAL A 52 4.16 7.44 -10.09
C VAL A 52 5.67 7.67 -10.00
N VAL A 53 6.11 8.69 -9.26
CA VAL A 53 7.54 8.98 -9.06
C VAL A 53 8.24 7.79 -8.40
N ALA A 54 7.67 7.21 -7.34
CA ALA A 54 8.21 6.02 -6.68
C ALA A 54 8.31 4.83 -7.65
N GLY A 55 7.26 4.58 -8.43
CA GLY A 55 7.26 3.52 -9.45
C GLY A 55 8.33 3.73 -10.53
N VAL A 56 8.53 4.97 -10.98
CA VAL A 56 9.57 5.33 -11.95
C VAL A 56 10.97 5.15 -11.34
N VAL A 57 11.18 5.57 -10.09
CA VAL A 57 12.45 5.37 -9.37
C VAL A 57 12.76 3.87 -9.23
N VAL A 58 11.78 3.07 -8.81
CA VAL A 58 11.94 1.61 -8.73
C VAL A 58 12.24 1.02 -10.10
N ALA A 59 11.55 1.45 -11.16
CA ALA A 59 11.81 0.99 -12.51
C ALA A 59 13.24 1.32 -12.96
N ARG A 60 13.79 2.48 -12.60
CA ARG A 60 15.15 2.88 -13.00
C ARG A 60 16.25 2.21 -12.19
N LEU A 61 16.06 2.07 -10.88
CA LEU A 61 17.11 1.62 -9.97
C LEU A 61 17.09 0.12 -9.70
N VAL A 62 15.94 -0.54 -9.85
CA VAL A 62 15.76 -1.94 -9.48
C VAL A 62 15.68 -2.81 -10.73
N GLY A 63 16.57 -3.79 -10.82
CA GLY A 63 16.58 -4.78 -11.90
C GLY A 63 15.26 -5.56 -11.98
N ALA A 64 14.83 -5.94 -13.19
CA ALA A 64 13.52 -6.55 -13.45
C ALA A 64 13.17 -7.72 -12.52
N ARG A 65 14.18 -8.53 -12.16
CA ARG A 65 14.07 -9.66 -11.22
C ARG A 65 13.56 -9.26 -9.82
N TRP A 66 13.94 -8.07 -9.34
CA TRP A 66 13.69 -7.64 -7.96
C TRP A 66 12.52 -6.66 -7.82
N ARG A 67 12.03 -6.10 -8.94
CA ARG A 67 11.00 -5.05 -8.95
C ARG A 67 9.73 -5.45 -8.20
N GLY A 68 9.23 -6.67 -8.40
CA GLY A 68 8.02 -7.13 -7.73
C GLY A 68 8.14 -7.13 -6.21
N TYR A 69 9.28 -7.58 -5.68
CA TYR A 69 9.54 -7.60 -4.24
C TYR A 69 9.66 -6.19 -3.65
N VAL A 70 10.39 -5.30 -4.33
CA VAL A 70 10.55 -3.90 -3.90
C VAL A 70 9.22 -3.16 -3.93
N THR A 71 8.43 -3.32 -4.99
CA THR A 71 7.10 -2.70 -5.09
C THR A 71 6.18 -3.19 -3.97
N GLY A 72 6.15 -4.50 -3.70
CA GLY A 72 5.39 -5.05 -2.58
C GLY A 72 5.83 -4.48 -1.23
N GLY A 73 7.14 -4.42 -0.98
CA GLY A 73 7.72 -3.84 0.22
C GLY A 73 7.36 -2.37 0.42
N LEU A 74 7.37 -1.57 -0.65
CA LEU A 74 6.96 -0.17 -0.63
C LEU A 74 5.46 0.01 -0.36
N ILE A 75 4.60 -0.83 -0.93
CA ILE A 75 3.16 -0.79 -0.66
C ILE A 75 2.90 -1.07 0.82
N ILE A 76 3.48 -2.15 1.36
CA ILE A 76 3.34 -2.50 2.78
C ILE A 76 3.88 -1.37 3.67
N SER A 77 5.06 -0.84 3.34
CA SER A 77 5.65 0.29 4.06
C SER A 77 4.75 1.53 4.04
N GLY A 78 4.13 1.83 2.90
CA GLY A 78 3.19 2.93 2.75
C GLY A 78 1.97 2.80 3.67
N VAL A 79 1.39 1.60 3.77
CA VAL A 79 0.27 1.33 4.69
C VAL A 79 0.72 1.45 6.15
N VAL A 80 1.87 0.87 6.49
CA VAL A 80 2.45 0.96 7.85
C VAL A 80 2.69 2.42 8.24
N LEU A 81 3.24 3.23 7.34
CA LEU A 81 3.45 4.67 7.55
C LEU A 81 2.12 5.41 7.69
N LEU A 82 1.12 5.12 6.86
CA LEU A 82 -0.18 5.78 6.90
C LEU A 82 -0.85 5.63 8.28
N VAL A 83 -0.71 4.46 8.89
CA VAL A 83 -1.30 4.15 10.20
C VAL A 83 -0.40 4.58 11.36
N GLY A 84 0.91 4.29 11.28
CA GLY A 84 1.84 4.49 12.39
C GLY A 84 2.37 5.91 12.53
N LEU A 85 2.48 6.67 11.45
CA LEU A 85 3.06 8.01 11.47
C LEU A 85 2.28 9.02 12.34
N PRO A 86 0.93 9.07 12.31
CA PRO A 86 0.16 9.91 13.22
C PRO A 86 0.49 9.63 14.70
N MET A 87 0.58 8.35 15.07
CA MET A 87 0.89 7.94 16.44
C MET A 87 2.33 8.30 16.81
N ALA A 88 3.30 8.09 15.90
CA ALA A 88 4.69 8.50 16.10
C ALA A 88 4.85 10.02 16.22
N ARG A 89 3.97 10.81 15.58
CA ARG A 89 3.91 12.27 15.73
C ARG A 89 3.17 12.74 16.98
N GLY A 90 2.64 11.82 17.81
CA GLY A 90 1.89 12.16 19.01
C GLY A 90 0.50 12.72 18.72
N TYR A 91 -0.07 12.49 17.54
CA TYR A 91 -1.44 12.92 17.27
C TYR A 91 -2.41 12.20 18.19
N GLY A 92 -3.23 12.98 18.90
CA GLY A 92 -4.15 12.47 19.91
C GLY A 92 -3.53 12.29 21.31
N LEU A 93 -2.24 12.62 21.49
CA LEU A 93 -1.63 12.65 22.82
C LEU A 93 -2.32 13.69 23.69
N ARG A 94 -2.65 13.31 24.93
CA ARG A 94 -3.18 14.23 25.93
C ARG A 94 -2.34 14.18 27.20
N SER A 95 -1.99 15.34 27.72
CA SER A 95 -1.15 15.48 28.92
C SER A 95 -1.83 14.97 30.19
N ASP A 96 -3.16 14.98 30.22
CA ASP A 96 -3.99 14.49 31.33
C ASP A 96 -4.21 12.97 31.29
N ASN A 97 -3.92 12.30 30.17
CA ASN A 97 -4.05 10.86 30.03
C ASN A 97 -2.88 10.25 29.24
N PRO A 98 -1.73 10.03 29.91
CA PRO A 98 -0.55 9.47 29.26
C PRO A 98 -0.74 8.01 28.77
N SER A 99 -1.79 7.32 29.21
CA SER A 99 -2.09 5.95 28.78
C SER A 99 -2.68 5.85 27.35
N ILE A 100 -3.00 6.98 26.70
CA ILE A 100 -3.52 7.02 25.33
C ILE A 100 -2.47 6.56 24.31
N LEU A 101 -1.20 6.95 24.52
CA LEU A 101 -0.08 6.65 23.63
C LEU A 101 1.11 6.16 24.48
N PRO A 102 0.99 4.98 25.12
CA PRO A 102 1.92 4.57 26.16
C PRO A 102 3.25 4.03 25.61
N LEU A 103 3.30 3.69 24.32
CA LEU A 103 4.47 3.12 23.65
C LEU A 103 5.32 4.22 22.97
N ASP A 104 6.60 3.94 22.78
CA ASP A 104 7.42 4.69 21.83
C ASP A 104 7.06 4.27 20.39
N TYR A 105 6.06 4.94 19.82
CA TYR A 105 5.58 4.66 18.47
C TYR A 105 6.60 4.98 17.38
N THR A 106 7.59 5.85 17.67
CA THR A 106 8.68 6.12 16.71
C THR A 106 9.58 4.89 16.59
N ARG A 107 9.99 4.32 17.73
CA ARG A 107 10.75 3.05 17.75
C ARG A 107 9.92 1.90 17.18
N GLY A 108 8.67 1.79 17.59
CA GLY A 108 7.76 0.75 17.09
C GLY A 108 7.63 0.78 15.57
N LEU A 109 7.37 1.97 15.00
CA LEU A 109 7.26 2.18 13.55
C LEU A 109 8.57 1.81 12.82
N ALA A 110 9.72 2.26 13.34
CA ALA A 110 11.02 1.96 12.74
C ALA A 110 11.29 0.44 12.74
N LEU A 111 11.00 -0.24 13.84
CA LEU A 111 11.14 -1.70 13.96
C LEU A 111 10.20 -2.44 13.01
N THR A 112 8.94 -2.01 12.90
CA THR A 112 7.99 -2.62 11.96
C THR A 112 8.46 -2.48 10.52
N LEU A 113 8.94 -1.30 10.11
CA LEU A 113 9.48 -1.11 8.77
C LEU A 113 10.74 -1.96 8.53
N ALA A 114 11.63 -2.08 9.52
CA ALA A 114 12.78 -2.95 9.43
C ALA A 114 12.37 -4.42 9.22
N LEU A 115 11.39 -4.91 9.99
CA LEU A 115 10.85 -6.27 9.84
C LEU A 115 10.23 -6.51 8.47
N VAL A 116 9.49 -5.53 7.92
CA VAL A 116 8.95 -5.61 6.55
C VAL A 116 10.08 -5.83 5.55
N TRP A 117 11.15 -5.04 5.61
CA TRP A 117 12.25 -5.15 4.66
C TRP A 117 13.10 -6.42 4.84
N VAL A 118 13.27 -6.90 6.07
CA VAL A 118 13.85 -8.23 6.34
C VAL A 118 13.01 -9.32 5.68
N GLY A 119 11.67 -9.27 5.83
CA GLY A 119 10.77 -10.22 5.19
C GLY A 119 10.83 -10.17 3.66
N VAL A 120 10.83 -8.96 3.08
CA VAL A 120 10.99 -8.76 1.63
C VAL A 120 12.30 -9.36 1.13
N ALA A 121 13.42 -9.09 1.82
CA ALA A 121 14.72 -9.63 1.47
C ALA A 121 14.74 -11.16 1.55
N LEU A 122 14.18 -11.74 2.61
CA LEU A 122 14.08 -13.19 2.78
C LEU A 122 13.31 -13.84 1.63
N VAL A 123 12.12 -13.32 1.31
CA VAL A 123 11.30 -13.84 0.21
C VAL A 123 12.02 -13.75 -1.12
N ALA A 124 12.71 -12.63 -1.38
CA ALA A 124 13.44 -12.41 -2.62
C ALA A 124 14.65 -13.36 -2.77
N VAL A 125 15.36 -13.64 -1.67
CA VAL A 125 16.48 -14.60 -1.64
C VAL A 125 15.97 -16.03 -1.84
N VAL A 126 14.95 -16.45 -1.11
CA VAL A 126 14.37 -17.80 -1.20
C VAL A 126 13.82 -18.07 -2.60
N SER A 127 13.07 -17.13 -3.18
CA SER A 127 12.58 -17.27 -4.55
C SER A 127 13.73 -17.39 -5.54
N SER A 128 14.81 -16.62 -5.32
CA SER A 128 15.97 -16.65 -6.19
C SER A 128 16.75 -17.94 -6.16
N VAL A 129 16.89 -18.55 -4.99
CA VAL A 129 17.52 -19.87 -4.84
C VAL A 129 16.64 -20.94 -5.49
N ARG A 130 15.32 -20.90 -5.26
CA ARG A 130 14.38 -21.87 -5.84
C ARG A 130 14.37 -21.84 -7.36
N GLU A 131 14.39 -20.66 -7.99
CA GLU A 131 14.49 -20.54 -9.44
C GLU A 131 15.78 -21.14 -10.01
N ARG A 132 16.90 -21.02 -9.30
CA ARG A 132 18.19 -21.61 -9.74
C ARG A 132 18.15 -23.12 -9.67
N LEU A 133 17.56 -23.68 -8.61
CA LEU A 133 17.44 -25.13 -8.41
C LEU A 133 16.47 -25.80 -9.41
N LEU A 134 15.41 -25.08 -9.80
CA LEU A 134 14.39 -25.62 -10.71
C LEU A 134 14.69 -25.40 -12.21
N ARG A 135 15.80 -24.75 -12.58
CA ARG A 135 16.18 -24.59 -13.99
C ARG A 135 16.78 -25.91 -14.51
N PRO A 136 16.11 -26.64 -15.42
CA PRO A 136 16.70 -27.84 -16.01
C PRO A 136 17.96 -27.48 -16.83
N PRO A 137 18.95 -28.40 -16.94
CA PRO A 137 20.12 -28.21 -17.78
C PRO A 137 19.68 -27.86 -19.21
N ARG A 138 20.20 -26.77 -19.75
CA ARG A 138 19.87 -26.27 -21.08
C ARG A 138 20.29 -27.32 -22.12
N ARG A 139 19.33 -28.05 -22.69
CA ARG A 139 19.51 -29.15 -23.67
C ARG A 139 20.16 -28.72 -25.00
N SER A 140 20.55 -27.45 -25.15
CA SER A 140 21.06 -26.85 -26.40
C SER A 140 22.48 -27.27 -26.78
N ASP A 141 23.31 -27.74 -25.85
CA ASP A 141 24.70 -28.09 -26.16
C ASP A 141 24.86 -29.48 -26.81
N HIS A 142 23.86 -30.36 -26.66
CA HIS A 142 23.90 -31.70 -27.26
C HIS A 142 23.32 -31.73 -28.69
N ALA A 143 22.35 -30.87 -29.01
CA ALA A 143 21.76 -30.82 -30.36
C ALA A 143 22.74 -30.19 -31.38
N LEU A 144 23.52 -29.19 -30.97
CA LEU A 144 24.52 -28.56 -31.86
C LEU A 144 25.68 -29.51 -32.20
N LYS A 145 26.08 -30.37 -31.26
CA LYS A 145 27.14 -31.38 -31.48
C LYS A 145 26.69 -32.56 -32.34
N ALA A 146 25.38 -32.88 -32.34
CA ALA A 146 24.84 -33.96 -33.16
C ALA A 146 24.61 -33.59 -34.63
N SER A 147 24.45 -32.29 -34.94
CA SER A 147 24.28 -31.80 -36.33
C SER A 147 25.60 -31.52 -37.06
N THR A 148 26.75 -31.65 -36.38
CA THR A 148 28.08 -31.37 -36.96
C THR A 148 28.89 -32.66 -37.21
N LYS A 149 28.24 -33.83 -37.15
CA LYS A 149 28.79 -35.12 -37.59
C LYS A 149 27.91 -35.70 -38.67
#